data_AF-A0A1B0QSC0-F1
#
_entry.id   AF-A0A1B0QSC0-F1
#
_cell.length_a   1.000
_cell.length_b   1.000
_cell.length_c   1.000
_cell.angle_alpha   90.00
_cell.angle_beta   90.00
_cell.angle_gamma   90.00
#
_symmetry.space_group_name_H-M   'P 1'
#
loop_
_entity.id
_entity.type
_entity.pdbx_description
1 polymer ?
#
loop_
_entity_poly.entity_id
_entity_poly.type
_entity_poly.pdbx_seq_one_letter_code
_entity_poly.pdbx_strand_id
1 'polypeptide(L)'
;ICLLTGLMAKSFWFSYVLFLIFLGGVLVLFIYVTSLASNEMFTLSMKTAYSFMLIFILFMSISWLMDKLYISSFIQNNEMQTMINLHMFTEENSLNLHKLYNYPTNLFTILLLNYLLITL
;
A
#
# COMPACT_ATOMS: atom_id res chain seq x y z
N ILE A 1 -2.38 3.54 -3.35
CA ILE A 1 -1.77 3.58 -2.00
C ILE A 1 -0.53 2.69 -1.94
N CYS A 2 -0.62 1.38 -2.24
CA CYS A 2 0.53 0.47 -2.08
C CYS A 2 1.77 0.88 -2.89
N LEU A 3 1.59 1.34 -4.14
CA LEU A 3 2.73 1.81 -4.93
C LEU A 3 3.33 3.09 -4.34
N LEU A 4 2.48 4.03 -3.89
CA LEU A 4 2.93 5.28 -3.28
C LEU A 4 3.70 5.01 -1.97
N THR A 5 3.22 4.10 -1.12
CA THR A 5 3.94 3.71 0.10
C THR A 5 5.25 2.99 -0.21
N GLY A 6 5.29 2.23 -1.30
CA GLY A 6 6.51 1.57 -1.78
C GLY A 6 7.58 2.54 -2.30
N LEU A 7 7.18 3.66 -2.92
CA LEU A 7 8.11 4.70 -3.36
C LEU A 7 8.63 5.53 -2.16
N MET A 8 7.77 5.82 -1.19
CA MET A 8 8.13 6.57 0.01
C MET A 8 9.06 5.79 0.96
N ALA A 9 9.02 4.45 0.90
CA ALA A 9 9.80 3.58 1.77
C ALA A 9 11.10 3.15 1.09
N LYS A 10 12.15 2.97 1.89
CA LYS A 10 13.47 2.54 1.40
C LYS A 10 13.46 1.13 0.78
N SER A 11 12.51 0.27 1.18
CA SER A 11 12.31 -1.07 0.64
C SER A 11 10.83 -1.35 0.38
N PHE A 12 10.54 -2.20 -0.60
CA PHE A 12 9.18 -2.57 -1.01
C PHE A 12 8.50 -3.60 -0.09
N TRP A 13 9.15 -4.04 1.00
CA TRP A 13 8.61 -5.08 1.87
C TRP A 13 7.24 -4.71 2.46
N PHE A 14 7.08 -3.47 2.94
CA PHE A 14 5.81 -3.02 3.52
C PHE A 14 4.70 -2.86 2.48
N SER A 15 5.01 -2.33 1.29
CA SER A 15 4.00 -2.20 0.22
C SER A 15 3.53 -3.55 -0.29
N TYR A 16 4.40 -4.56 -0.30
CA TYR A 16 4.06 -5.93 -0.63
C TYR A 16 3.08 -6.56 0.39
N VAL A 17 3.39 -6.46 1.69
CA VAL A 17 2.48 -6.96 2.76
C VAL A 17 1.11 -6.29 2.67
N LEU A 18 1.08 -4.98 2.45
CA LEU A 18 -0.17 -4.21 2.35
C LEU A 18 -0.99 -4.60 1.11
N PHE A 19 -0.32 -4.87 -0.01
CA PHE A 19 -0.98 -5.37 -1.22
C PHE A 19 -1.64 -6.74 -0.99
N LEU A 20 -0.94 -7.68 -0.36
CA LEU A 20 -1.49 -9.02 -0.09
C LEU A 20 -2.71 -8.98 0.83
N ILE A 21 -2.66 -8.22 1.91
CA ILE A 21 -3.78 -8.11 2.86
C ILE A 21 -5.00 -7.48 2.19
N PHE A 22 -4.81 -6.41 1.41
CA PHE A 22 -5.92 -5.76 0.71
C PHE A 22 -6.54 -6.69 -0.34
N LEU A 23 -5.72 -7.39 -1.12
CA LEU A 23 -6.19 -8.32 -2.14
C LEU A 23 -7.00 -9.47 -1.50
N GLY A 24 -6.49 -10.06 -0.41
CA GLY A 24 -7.21 -11.09 0.34
C GLY A 24 -8.55 -10.59 0.90
N GLY A 25 -8.57 -9.41 1.52
CA GLY A 25 -9.80 -8.81 2.06
C GLY A 25 -10.84 -8.50 0.99
N VAL A 26 -10.42 -7.95 -0.16
CA VAL A 26 -11.33 -7.66 -1.28
C VAL A 26 -11.90 -8.94 -1.88
N LEU A 27 -11.12 -10.02 -1.99
CA LEU A 27 -11.64 -11.30 -2.51
C LEU A 27 -12.74 -11.88 -1.61
N VAL A 28 -12.55 -11.87 -0.28
CA VAL A 28 -13.58 -12.34 0.66
C VAL A 28 -14.84 -11.47 0.56
N LEU A 29 -14.67 -10.15 0.54
CA LEU A 29 -15.79 -9.21 0.37
C LEU A 29 -16.51 -9.40 -0.96
N PHE A 30 -15.78 -9.69 -2.04
CA PHE A 30 -16.36 -9.92 -3.36
C PHE A 30 -17.26 -11.16 -3.37
N ILE A 31 -16.80 -12.27 -2.80
CA ILE A 31 -17.61 -13.50 -2.68
C ILE A 31 -18.86 -13.23 -1.82
N TYR A 32 -18.70 -12.53 -0.70
CA TYR A 32 -19.82 -12.17 0.16
C TYR A 32 -20.88 -11.34 -0.56
N VAL A 33 -20.48 -10.25 -1.25
CA VAL A 33 -21.42 -9.36 -1.93
C VAL A 33 -22.10 -10.05 -3.11
N THR A 34 -21.37 -10.82 -3.91
CA THR A 34 -21.96 -11.57 -5.04
C THR A 34 -22.92 -12.66 -4.59
N SER A 35 -22.76 -13.21 -3.38
CA SER A 35 -23.71 -14.17 -2.82
C SER A 35 -25.01 -13.54 -2.30
N LEU A 36 -24.97 -12.26 -1.93
CA LEU A 36 -26.09 -11.53 -1.30
C LEU A 36 -26.87 -10.63 -2.25
N ALA A 37 -26.22 -10.06 -3.27
CA ALA A 37 -26.86 -9.12 -4.17
C ALA A 37 -27.57 -9.85 -5.32
N SER A 38 -28.77 -9.39 -5.67
CA SER A 38 -29.40 -9.70 -6.94
C SER A 38 -28.49 -9.21 -8.08
N ASN A 39 -28.35 -10.02 -9.12
CA ASN A 39 -27.44 -9.82 -10.25
C ASN A 39 -27.95 -8.71 -11.20
N GLU A 40 -28.23 -7.51 -10.69
CA GLU A 40 -28.73 -6.38 -11.49
C GLU A 40 -27.65 -5.87 -12.44
N MET A 41 -28.02 -5.75 -13.72
CA MET A 41 -27.10 -5.27 -14.75
C MET A 41 -26.72 -3.81 -14.46
N PHE A 42 -25.42 -3.56 -14.31
CA PHE A 42 -24.91 -2.22 -14.07
C PHE A 42 -25.15 -1.31 -15.28
N THR A 43 -26.00 -0.28 -15.13
CA THR A 43 -26.22 0.73 -16.18
C THR A 43 -25.32 1.94 -15.96
N LEU A 44 -24.30 2.07 -16.80
CA LEU A 44 -23.41 3.24 -16.80
C LEU A 44 -24.09 4.40 -17.54
N SER A 45 -24.52 5.44 -16.83
CA SER A 45 -25.14 6.60 -17.46
C SER A 45 -24.09 7.47 -18.16
N MET A 46 -24.42 8.04 -19.32
CA MET A 46 -23.51 8.99 -20.01
C MET A 46 -23.16 10.20 -19.15
N LYS A 47 -24.08 10.63 -18.26
CA LYS A 47 -23.83 11.71 -17.29
C LYS A 47 -22.74 11.34 -16.29
N THR A 48 -22.76 10.11 -15.76
CA THR A 48 -21.70 9.62 -14.86
C THR A 48 -20.36 9.50 -15.59
N ALA A 49 -20.35 9.00 -16.83
CA ALA A 49 -19.13 8.91 -17.63
C ALA A 49 -18.49 10.28 -17.87
N TYR A 50 -19.30 11.29 -18.22
CA TYR A 50 -18.81 12.67 -18.42
C TYR A 50 -18.25 13.28 -17.13
N SER A 51 -18.89 13.04 -15.98
CA SER A 51 -18.37 13.52 -14.69
C SER A 51 -17.00 12.92 -14.35
N PHE A 52 -16.78 11.64 -14.65
CA PHE A 52 -15.48 10.99 -14.45
C PHE A 52 -14.40 11.57 -15.37
N MET A 53 -14.74 11.86 -16.63
CA MET A 53 -13.79 12.47 -17.57
C MET A 53 -13.33 13.85 -17.10
N LEU A 54 -14.23 14.69 -16.58
CA LEU A 54 -13.86 16.00 -16.04
C LEU A 54 -12.92 15.89 -14.85
N ILE A 55 -13.19 14.97 -13.92
CA ILE A 55 -12.34 14.71 -12.76
C ILE A 55 -10.94 14.25 -13.21
N PHE A 56 -10.87 13.41 -14.23
CA PHE A 56 -9.60 12.92 -14.75
C PHE A 56 -8.75 14.05 -15.36
N ILE A 57 -9.36 14.95 -16.13
CA ILE A 57 -8.66 16.09 -16.74
C ILE A 57 -8.11 17.04 -15.68
N LEU A 58 -8.90 17.32 -14.63
CA LEU A 58 -8.45 18.13 -13.50
C LEU A 58 -7.27 17.50 -12.76
N PHE A 59 -7.28 16.19 -12.60
CA PHE A 59 -6.16 15.49 -11.95
C PHE A 59 -4.87 15.61 -12.77
N MET A 60 -4.97 15.45 -14.09
CA MET A 60 -3.82 15.56 -14.99
C MET A 60 -3.25 16.98 -15.00
N SER A 61 -4.09 18.02 -14.98
CA SER A 61 -3.59 19.41 -14.96
C SER A 61 -2.85 19.73 -13.66
N ILE A 62 -3.33 19.24 -12.52
CA ILE A 62 -2.64 19.39 -11.23
C ILE A 62 -1.28 18.68 -11.26
N SER A 63 -1.21 17.48 -11.83
CA SER A 63 0.04 16.72 -11.93
C SER A 63 1.11 17.45 -12.76
N TRP A 64 0.70 18.24 -13.75
CA TRP A 64 1.59 18.99 -14.63
C TRP A 64 2.20 20.23 -13.95
N LEU A 65 1.50 20.79 -12.96
CA LEU A 65 1.96 21.95 -12.19
C LEU A 65 2.96 21.56 -11.09
N MET A 66 3.09 20.28 -10.76
CA MET A 66 4.02 19.82 -9.72
C MET A 66 5.45 19.82 -10.24
N ASP A 67 6.35 20.44 -9.49
CA ASP A 67 7.78 20.48 -9.82
C ASP A 67 8.41 19.08 -9.69
N LYS A 68 9.23 18.71 -10.67
CA LYS A 68 9.93 17.42 -10.76
C LYS A 68 10.85 17.17 -9.57
N LEU A 69 11.37 18.23 -8.94
CA LEU A 69 12.26 18.14 -7.78
C LEU A 69 11.55 17.61 -6.52
N TYR A 70 10.26 17.90 -6.34
CA TYR A 70 9.51 17.35 -5.21
C TYR A 70 9.20 15.86 -5.41
N ILE A 71 9.06 15.42 -6.66
CA ILE A 71 8.73 14.03 -6.97
C ILE A 71 9.97 13.13 -6.86
N SER A 72 11.16 13.63 -7.23
CA SER A 72 12.39 12.81 -7.25
C SER A 72 12.89 12.41 -5.86
N SER A 73 12.68 13.25 -4.83
CA SER A 73 13.09 12.94 -3.45
C SER A 73 12.30 11.77 -2.84
N PHE A 74 11.08 11.53 -3.32
CA PHE A 74 10.22 10.44 -2.87
C PHE A 74 10.40 9.13 -3.62
N ILE A 75 11.34 9.04 -4.58
CA ILE A 75 11.55 7.83 -5.40
C ILE A 75 12.86 7.11 -5.02
N GLN A 76 13.60 7.62 -4.03
CA GLN A 76 14.90 7.07 -3.66
C GLN A 76 14.75 5.79 -2.83
N ASN A 77 14.90 4.65 -3.51
CA ASN A 77 14.96 3.34 -2.87
C ASN A 77 16.40 2.90 -2.60
N ASN A 78 16.57 1.94 -1.67
CA ASN A 78 17.88 1.35 -1.38
C ASN A 78 18.54 0.74 -2.62
N GLU A 79 17.75 0.15 -3.52
CA GLU A 79 18.20 -0.40 -4.82
C GLU A 79 18.77 0.68 -5.77
N MET A 80 18.39 1.94 -5.59
CA MET A 80 18.89 3.07 -6.38
C MET A 80 20.17 3.69 -5.78
N GLN A 81 20.59 3.22 -4.60
CA GLN A 81 21.79 3.73 -3.95
C GLN A 81 23.05 3.21 -4.66
N THR A 82 24.06 4.06 -4.80
CA THR A 82 25.33 3.66 -5.42
C THR A 82 26.00 2.55 -4.61
N MET A 83 26.54 1.55 -5.33
CA MET A 83 27.22 0.36 -4.81
C MET A 83 28.46 0.63 -3.92
N ILE A 84 28.73 1.87 -3.55
CA ILE A 84 29.90 2.26 -2.74
C ILE A 84 29.75 1.72 -1.30
N ASN A 85 28.54 1.42 -0.84
CA ASN A 85 28.24 0.84 0.47
C ASN A 85 28.11 -0.70 0.46
N LEU A 86 28.95 -1.40 -0.31
CA LEU A 86 28.99 -2.87 -0.40
C LEU A 86 29.31 -3.59 0.92
N HIS A 87 29.60 -2.85 2.01
CA HIS A 87 29.93 -3.40 3.32
C HIS A 87 28.75 -3.49 4.30
N MET A 88 27.55 -3.02 3.93
CA MET A 88 26.35 -3.12 4.76
C MET A 88 25.58 -4.40 4.42
N PHE A 89 26.12 -5.57 4.80
CA PHE A 89 25.40 -6.86 4.82
C PHE A 89 24.34 -6.90 5.94
N THR A 90 23.57 -5.84 6.12
CA THR A 90 22.37 -5.90 6.95
C THR A 90 21.22 -6.32 6.05
N GLU A 91 20.55 -7.42 6.39
CA GLU A 91 19.31 -7.81 5.71
C GLU A 91 18.35 -6.62 5.65
N GLU A 92 17.76 -6.41 4.48
CA GLU A 92 16.80 -5.34 4.27
C GLU A 92 15.70 -5.37 5.36
N ASN A 93 15.45 -4.23 6.00
CA ASN A 93 14.45 -4.08 7.06
C ASN A 93 14.61 -4.92 8.36
N SER A 94 15.68 -5.71 8.52
CA SER A 94 15.91 -6.54 9.71
C SER A 94 15.81 -5.76 11.03
N LEU A 95 16.45 -4.59 11.10
CA LEU A 95 16.41 -3.69 12.27
C LEU A 95 14.99 -3.26 12.67
N ASN A 96 14.10 -3.05 11.69
CA ASN A 96 12.72 -2.66 11.97
C ASN A 96 11.90 -3.83 12.48
N LEU A 97 12.12 -5.04 11.94
CA LEU A 97 11.45 -6.26 12.38
C LEU A 97 11.88 -6.67 13.79
N HIS A 98 13.19 -6.63 14.09
CA HIS A 98 13.69 -6.97 15.41
C HIS A 98 13.17 -6.03 16.51
N LYS A 99 12.92 -4.75 16.20
CA LYS A 99 12.31 -3.83 17.15
C LYS A 99 10.90 -4.23 17.56
N LEU A 100 10.12 -4.91 16.71
CA LEU A 100 8.76 -5.32 17.08
C LEU A 100 8.76 -6.39 18.18
N TYR A 101 9.75 -7.28 18.18
CA TYR A 101 9.85 -8.38 19.16
C TYR A 101 10.65 -8.02 20.41
N ASN A 102 11.39 -6.91 20.39
CA ASN A 102 12.12 -6.45 21.58
C ASN A 102 11.23 -5.69 22.57
N TYR A 103 11.67 -5.64 23.82
CA TYR A 103 11.06 -4.76 24.83
C TYR A 103 11.27 -3.28 24.46
N PRO A 104 10.30 -2.38 24.69
CA PRO A 104 8.99 -2.60 25.32
C PRO A 104 7.85 -2.98 24.35
N THR A 105 8.10 -2.94 23.04
CA THR A 105 7.10 -3.09 21.97
C THR A 105 6.52 -4.50 21.84
N ASN A 106 7.18 -5.52 22.40
CA ASN A 106 6.68 -6.91 22.45
C ASN A 106 5.30 -7.06 23.14
N LEU A 107 4.89 -6.12 24.00
CA LEU A 107 3.54 -6.18 24.57
C LEU A 107 2.46 -5.99 23.49
N PHE A 108 2.72 -5.16 22.48
CA PHE A 108 1.78 -4.95 21.37
C PHE A 108 1.67 -6.20 20.48
N THR A 109 2.77 -6.91 20.23
CA THR A 109 2.73 -8.14 19.43
C THR A 109 1.92 -9.24 20.12
N ILE A 110 2.08 -9.41 21.44
CA ILE A 110 1.28 -10.36 22.23
C ILE A 110 -0.22 -10.00 22.18
N LEU A 111 -0.56 -8.71 22.27
CA LEU A 111 -1.95 -8.27 22.17
C LEU A 111 -2.58 -8.59 20.80
N LEU A 112 -1.85 -8.37 19.70
CA LEU A 112 -2.32 -8.68 18.36
C LEU A 112 -2.54 -10.18 18.14
N LEU A 113 -1.66 -11.03 18.68
CA LEU A 113 -1.82 -12.49 18.64
C LEU A 113 -3.10 -12.93 19.36
N ASN A 114 -3.33 -12.41 20.57
CA ASN A 114 -4.55 -12.73 21.32
C ASN A 114 -5.81 -12.23 20.60
N TYR A 115 -5.76 -11.04 19.99
CA TYR A 115 -6.87 -10.53 19.19
C TYR A 115 -7.20 -11.46 18.02
N LEU A 116 -6.20 -11.83 17.22
CA LEU A 116 -6.39 -12.74 16.08
C LEU A 116 -6.96 -14.08 16.54
N LEU A 117 -6.48 -14.64 17.65
CA LEU A 117 -6.98 -15.90 18.22
C LEU A 117 -8.45 -15.83 18.67
N ILE A 118 -8.92 -14.67 19.14
CA ILE A 118 -10.33 -14.51 19.55
C ILE A 118 -11.25 -14.36 18.33
N THR A 119 -10.76 -13.73 17.25
CA THR A 119 -11.58 -13.43 16.07
C THR A 119 -11.66 -14.56 15.04
N LEU A 120 -10.64 -15.42 14.98
CA LEU A 120 -10.60 -16.62 14.14
C LEU A 120 -11.18 -17.82 14.88
#